data_AF-A0A7X1TQR2-F1
#
_entry.id   AF-A0A7X1TQR2-F1
#
_cell.length_a   1.000
_cell.length_b   1.000
_cell.length_c   1.000
_cell.angle_alpha   90.00
_cell.angle_beta   90.00
_cell.angle_gamma   90.00
#
_symmetry.space_group_name_H-M   'P 1'
#
loop_
_entity.id
_entity.type
_entity.pdbx_description
1 polymer ?
#
loop_
_entity_poly.entity_id
_entity_poly.type
_entity_poly.pdbx_seq_one_letter_code
_entity_poly.pdbx_strand_id
1 'polypeptide(L)'
;MMARQARNGSGRPSTGRRVLGWLAVLGLTLLTLGGAALTLGAYANLTPGAPLWLRTLGSVEALQAGALGLGDVPGFWRAVGLSVITSVMAALIAFARPR
;
A
#
# COMPACT_ATOMS: atom_id res chain seq x y z
N MET A 1 3.14 -33.61 -49.18
CA MET A 1 2.74 -32.35 -48.53
C MET A 1 2.57 -32.62 -47.04
N MET A 2 3.67 -32.46 -46.29
CA MET A 2 3.77 -32.75 -44.86
C MET A 2 3.75 -31.45 -44.04
N ALA A 3 3.34 -31.60 -42.77
CA ALA A 3 3.54 -30.68 -41.65
C ALA A 3 2.56 -29.50 -41.48
N ARG A 4 1.32 -29.80 -41.06
CA ARG A 4 0.56 -28.96 -40.12
C ARG A 4 0.25 -29.76 -38.87
N GLN A 5 1.17 -29.77 -37.92
CA GLN A 5 0.93 -30.18 -36.54
C GLN A 5 1.86 -29.32 -35.67
N ALA A 6 1.42 -28.12 -35.28
CA ALA A 6 0.70 -27.93 -34.02
C ALA A 6 1.48 -28.53 -32.84
N ARG A 7 2.67 -27.97 -32.55
CA ARG A 7 3.37 -28.20 -31.28
C ARG A 7 3.78 -26.89 -30.63
N ASN A 8 2.87 -25.92 -30.59
CA ASN A 8 2.94 -24.86 -29.58
C ASN A 8 2.42 -25.43 -28.25
N GLY A 9 3.26 -26.27 -27.64
CA GLY A 9 3.05 -26.83 -26.32
C GLY A 9 3.08 -25.73 -25.26
N SER A 10 1.91 -25.44 -24.70
CA SER A 10 1.68 -24.96 -23.34
C SER A 10 2.47 -23.73 -22.88
N GLY A 11 2.14 -22.56 -23.43
CA GLY A 11 2.28 -21.30 -22.72
C GLY A 11 1.25 -21.16 -21.58
N ARG A 12 1.02 -22.20 -20.77
CA ARG A 12 0.18 -22.06 -19.57
C ARG A 12 0.94 -21.09 -18.66
N PRO A 13 0.37 -19.93 -18.28
CA PRO A 13 1.01 -19.11 -17.26
C PRO A 13 1.22 -20.00 -16.05
N SER A 14 2.48 -20.22 -15.67
CA SER A 14 2.81 -21.11 -14.57
C SER A 14 2.04 -20.64 -13.35
N THR A 15 1.19 -21.49 -12.78
CA THR A 15 0.31 -21.15 -11.65
C THR A 15 1.07 -20.40 -10.54
N GLY A 16 2.35 -20.73 -10.33
CA GLY A 16 3.26 -20.02 -9.42
C GLY A 16 3.46 -18.54 -9.72
N ARG A 17 3.58 -18.10 -10.99
CA ARG A 17 3.66 -16.67 -11.34
C ARG A 17 2.36 -15.93 -11.02
N ARG A 18 1.22 -16.60 -11.19
CA ARG A 18 -0.10 -16.03 -10.87
C ARG A 18 -0.29 -15.90 -9.35
N VAL A 19 0.10 -16.92 -8.58
CA VAL A 19 0.09 -16.89 -7.10
C VAL A 19 1.01 -15.80 -6.56
N LEU A 20 2.23 -15.67 -7.09
CA LEU A 20 3.16 -14.62 -6.68
C LEU A 20 2.61 -13.22 -6.97
N GLY A 21 1.94 -13.02 -8.11
CA GLY A 21 1.24 -11.79 -8.43
C GLY A 21 0.12 -11.46 -7.43
N TRP A 22 -0.68 -12.45 -7.04
CA TRP A 22 -1.72 -12.28 -6.02
C TRP A 22 -1.15 -11.97 -4.64
N LEU A 23 -0.06 -12.63 -4.23
CA LEU A 23 0.64 -12.33 -2.97
C LEU A 23 1.19 -10.90 -2.96
N ALA A 24 1.77 -10.43 -4.07
CA ALA A 24 2.22 -9.05 -4.19
C ALA A 24 1.06 -8.05 -4.06
N VAL A 25 -0.08 -8.32 -4.71
CA VAL A 25 -1.29 -7.48 -4.58
C VAL A 25 -1.83 -7.48 -3.15
N LEU A 26 -1.88 -8.64 -2.49
CA LEU A 26 -2.30 -8.74 -1.09
C LEU A 26 -1.37 -7.94 -0.17
N GLY A 27 -0.06 -8.10 -0.33
CA GLY A 27 0.93 -7.34 0.44
C GLY A 27 0.80 -5.83 0.22
N LEU A 28 0.64 -5.40 -1.03
CA LEU A 28 0.45 -3.99 -1.38
C LEU A 28 -0.86 -3.44 -0.79
N THR A 29 -1.92 -4.26 -0.77
CA THR A 29 -3.22 -3.92 -0.16
C THR A 29 -3.11 -3.74 1.35
N LEU A 30 -2.46 -4.69 2.04
CA LEU A 30 -2.19 -4.59 3.47
C LEU A 30 -1.38 -3.34 3.82
N LEU A 31 -0.35 -3.04 3.02
CA LEU A 31 0.48 -1.86 3.24
C LEU A 31 -0.28 -0.56 2.99
N THR A 32 -1.15 -0.54 1.99
CA THR A 32 -2.04 0.60 1.70
C THR A 32 -3.07 0.81 2.82
N LEU A 33 -3.66 -0.27 3.36
CA LEU A 33 -4.56 -0.19 4.50
C LEU A 33 -3.84 0.33 5.76
N GLY A 34 -2.61 -0.13 6.01
CA GLY A 34 -1.76 0.40 7.08
C GLY A 34 -1.47 1.89 6.90
N GLY A 35 -1.07 2.30 5.69
CA GLY A 35 -0.83 3.72 5.35
C GLY A 35 -2.07 4.58 5.51
N ALA A 36 -3.25 4.08 5.12
CA ALA A 36 -4.53 4.77 5.30
C ALA A 36 -4.88 4.94 6.79
N ALA A 37 -4.67 3.91 7.61
CA ALA A 37 -4.89 3.97 9.05
C ALA A 37 -3.95 4.98 9.75
N LEU A 38 -2.68 5.01 9.35
CA LEU A 38 -1.71 6.00 9.85
C LEU A 38 -2.06 7.42 9.40
N THR A 39 -2.51 7.58 8.15
CA THR A 39 -3.00 8.88 7.63
C THR A 39 -4.18 9.37 8.47
N LEU A 40 -5.14 8.50 8.77
CA LEU A 40 -6.29 8.83 9.61
C LEU A 40 -5.88 9.19 11.04
N GLY A 41 -4.92 8.46 11.61
CA GLY A 41 -4.35 8.76 12.92
C GLY A 41 -3.60 10.11 12.97
N ALA A 42 -2.86 10.44 11.91
CA ALA A 42 -2.16 11.72 11.78
C ALA A 42 -3.15 12.90 11.77
N TYR A 43 -4.25 12.80 11.01
CA TYR A 43 -5.32 13.82 11.03
C TYR A 43 -6.06 13.88 12.37
N ALA A 44 -6.25 12.74 13.04
CA ALA A 44 -6.87 12.69 14.36
C ALA A 44 -6.05 13.44 15.43
N ASN A 45 -4.71 13.42 15.34
CA ASN A 45 -3.85 14.20 16.24
C ASN A 45 -3.97 15.71 16.03
N LEU A 46 -4.39 16.16 14.84
CA LEU A 46 -4.65 17.58 14.56
C LEU A 46 -6.03 18.04 15.06
N THR A 47 -6.90 17.10 15.45
CA THR A 47 -8.29 17.39 15.83
C THR A 47 -8.50 17.17 17.34
N PRO A 48 -8.82 18.23 18.11
CA PRO A 48 -9.03 18.15 19.56
C PRO A 48 -10.19 17.22 20.00
N GLY A 49 -11.14 16.94 19.10
CA GLY A 49 -12.28 16.05 19.35
C GLY A 49 -12.14 14.61 18.85
N ALA A 50 -10.97 14.21 18.34
CA ALA A 50 -10.83 12.87 17.75
C ALA A 50 -10.86 11.74 18.82
N PRO A 51 -11.45 10.57 18.49
CA PRO A 51 -11.44 9.38 19.34
C PRO A 51 -10.03 8.97 19.79
N LEU A 52 -9.91 8.49 21.03
CA LEU A 52 -8.62 8.13 21.63
C LEU A 52 -7.87 7.01 20.88
N TRP A 53 -8.59 6.04 20.31
CA TRP A 53 -7.99 4.96 19.53
C TRP A 53 -7.42 5.45 18.18
N LEU A 54 -7.94 6.55 17.63
CA LEU A 54 -7.34 7.17 16.44
C LEU A 54 -6.06 7.93 16.81
N ARG A 55 -6.01 8.54 18.00
CA ARG A 55 -4.79 9.17 18.52
C ARG A 55 -3.67 8.18 18.76
N THR A 56 -3.98 6.95 19.19
CA THR A 56 -2.96 5.90 19.31
C THR A 56 -2.34 5.58 17.95
N LEU A 57 -3.12 5.56 16.86
CA LEU A 57 -2.58 5.41 15.50
C LEU A 57 -1.70 6.59 15.09
N GLY A 58 -2.10 7.82 15.44
CA GLY A 58 -1.28 9.02 15.22
C GLY A 58 0.04 9.00 15.99
N SER A 59 0.07 8.40 17.18
CA SER A 59 1.32 8.25 17.96
C SER A 59 2.30 7.25 17.33
N VAL A 60 1.79 6.21 16.66
CA VAL A 60 2.62 5.26 15.89
C VAL A 60 3.24 5.96 14.68
N GLU A 61 2.47 6.79 13.98
CA GLU A 61 2.98 7.65 12.89
C GLU A 61 4.05 8.63 13.40
N ALA A 62 3.84 9.23 14.58
CA ALA A 62 4.80 10.10 15.26
C ALA A 62 6.17 9.43 15.44
N LEU A 63 6.17 8.21 15.99
CA LEU A 63 7.38 7.41 16.21
C LEU A 63 8.05 7.00 14.90
N GLN A 64 7.27 6.59 13.91
CA GLN A 64 7.79 6.14 12.63
C GLN A 64 8.48 7.29 11.88
N ALA A 65 7.90 8.50 11.89
CA ALA A 65 8.54 9.66 11.30
C ALA A 65 9.79 10.09 12.09
N GLY A 66 9.78 9.97 13.41
CA GLY A 66 10.98 10.18 14.24
C GLY A 66 12.12 9.24 13.83
N ALA A 67 11.82 7.96 13.62
CA ALA A 67 12.79 6.97 13.11
C ALA A 67 13.29 7.27 11.69
N LEU A 68 12.47 7.95 10.87
CA LEU A 68 12.82 8.39 9.52
C LEU A 68 13.51 9.77 9.47
N GLY A 69 13.77 10.40 10.63
CA GLY A 69 14.38 11.74 10.70
C GLY A 69 13.44 12.88 10.31
N LEU A 70 12.13 12.64 10.23
CA LEU A 70 11.09 13.60 9.88
C LEU A 70 10.41 14.21 11.13
N GLY A 71 11.08 14.16 12.28
CA GLY A 71 10.55 14.66 13.56
C GLY A 71 10.25 16.16 13.55
N ASP A 72 11.06 16.95 12.85
CA ASP A 72 10.92 18.41 12.75
C ASP A 72 9.87 18.87 11.73
N VAL A 73 9.31 17.95 10.94
CA VAL A 73 8.28 18.29 9.95
C VAL A 73 6.94 18.50 10.67
N PRO A 74 6.23 19.62 10.43
CA PRO A 74 4.92 19.85 11.03
C PRO A 74 3.93 18.72 10.74
N GLY A 75 3.13 18.34 11.74
CA GLY A 75 2.20 17.19 11.66
C GLY A 75 1.20 17.26 10.49
N PHE A 76 0.79 18.46 10.07
CA PHE A 76 -0.04 18.66 8.89
C PHE A 76 0.65 18.20 7.59
N TRP A 77 1.88 18.63 7.35
CA TRP A 77 2.63 18.27 6.15
C TRP A 77 2.95 16.79 6.09
N ARG A 78 3.15 16.17 7.25
CA ARG A 78 3.32 14.72 7.36
C ARG A 78 2.04 13.96 6.99
N ALA A 79 0.89 14.39 7.49
CA ALA A 79 -0.40 13.81 7.14
C ALA A 79 -0.68 13.94 5.62
N VAL A 80 -0.37 15.10 5.03
CA VAL A 80 -0.48 15.31 3.58
C VAL A 80 0.47 14.39 2.82
N GLY A 81 1.75 14.32 3.19
CA GLY A 81 2.72 13.42 2.55
C GLY A 81 2.29 11.96 2.61
N LEU A 82 1.82 11.49 3.76
CA LEU A 82 1.27 10.14 3.94
C LEU A 82 0.05 9.88 3.07
N SER A 83 -0.85 10.86 2.92
CA SER A 83 -2.02 10.72 2.06
C SER A 83 -1.66 10.55 0.58
N VAL A 84 -0.66 11.30 0.10
CA VAL A 84 -0.16 11.18 -1.27
C VAL A 84 0.49 9.82 -1.49
N ILE A 85 1.35 9.38 -0.58
CA ILE A 85 2.00 8.06 -0.66
C ILE A 85 0.94 6.96 -0.68
N THR A 86 -0.02 7.01 0.23
CA THR A 86 -1.11 6.03 0.32
C THR A 86 -1.93 5.98 -0.98
N SER A 87 -2.23 7.14 -1.58
CA SER A 87 -2.93 7.22 -2.86
C SER A 87 -2.11 6.59 -4.00
N VAL A 88 -0.79 6.79 -4.03
CA VAL A 88 0.09 6.17 -5.02
C VAL A 88 0.06 4.65 -4.87
N MET A 89 0.13 4.14 -3.62
CA MET A 89 0.06 2.70 -3.39
C MET A 89 -1.30 2.11 -3.80
N ALA A 90 -2.39 2.82 -3.52
CA ALA A 90 -3.73 2.43 -3.99
C ALA A 90 -3.80 2.38 -5.54
N ALA A 91 -3.21 3.36 -6.23
CA ALA A 91 -3.13 3.37 -7.68
C ALA A 91 -2.29 2.20 -8.23
N LEU A 92 -1.17 1.88 -7.57
CA LEU A 92 -0.32 0.75 -7.92
C LEU A 92 -1.06 -0.59 -7.76
N ILE A 93 -1.93 -0.76 -6.76
CA ILE A 93 -2.79 -1.95 -6.63
C ILE A 93 -3.71 -2.09 -7.83
N ALA A 94 -4.35 -0.99 -8.24
CA ALA A 94 -5.25 -0.99 -9.39
C ALA A 94 -4.53 -1.38 -10.68
N PHE A 95 -3.27 -0.98 -10.84
CA PHE A 95 -2.44 -1.31 -11.99
C PHE A 95 -1.86 -2.74 -11.94
N ALA A 96 -1.51 -3.22 -10.74
CA ALA A 96 -0.84 -4.52 -10.53
C ALA A 96 -1.78 -5.74 -10.62
N ARG A 97 -3.08 -5.52 -10.90
CA ARG A 97 -4.09 -6.59 -10.94
C ARG A 97 -3.67 -7.69 -11.96
N PRO A 98 -3.35 -8.91 -11.51
CA PRO A 98 -2.89 -9.96 -12.41
C PRO A 98 -4.03 -10.39 -13.35
N ARG A 99 -3.82 -10.24 -14.67
CA ARG A 99 -4.73 -10.69 -15.73
C ARG A 99 -4.62 -12.22 -15.88
#